data_AF-A0A6I2VY83-F1
#
_entry.id   AF-A0A6I2VY83-F1
#
_cell.length_a   1.000
_cell.length_b   1.000
_cell.length_c   1.000
_cell.angle_alpha   90.00
_cell.angle_beta   90.00
_cell.angle_gamma   90.00
#
_symmetry.space_group_name_H-M   'P 1'
#
loop_
_entity.id
_entity.type
_entity.pdbx_description
1 polymer ?
#
loop_
_entity_poly.entity_id
_entity_poly.type
_entity_poly.pdbx_seq_one_letter_code
_entity_poly.pdbx_strand_id
1 'polypeptide(L)'
;MLVNDWVEILWGVLNVRPKTLQNYKHQYGKYLEPVMGSAELDLVEPVKIQKCLLALPPQTSRHCLMLVKTIYREATLYGHTTKNPALGLKTPAIQVSEKKFLTWEEVDARSWGRYDEQIRFLALHGLRWSEAAAITESDIRDGFVFISKSIYGPCKSKSSIRKVPYLGHFAPLPASYKPMQKCSNTHGVTVHSLRFLGNL
;
A
#
# COMPACT_ATOMS: atom_id res chain seq x y z
N MET A 1 -10.26 29.89 10.51
CA MET A 1 -9.28 28.87 10.94
C MET A 1 -8.41 28.50 9.75
N LEU A 2 -7.09 28.42 9.92
CA LEU A 2 -6.20 27.99 8.84
C LEU A 2 -6.32 26.48 8.61
N VAL A 3 -5.99 26.03 7.39
CA VAL A 3 -5.95 24.60 7.10
C VAL A 3 -4.92 23.90 8.00
N ASN A 4 -3.74 24.49 8.22
CA ASN A 4 -2.71 23.91 9.09
C ASN A 4 -3.23 23.65 10.52
N ASP A 5 -3.95 24.61 11.10
CA ASP A 5 -4.54 24.44 12.43
C ASP A 5 -5.56 23.30 12.45
N TRP A 6 -6.39 23.25 11.40
CA TRP A 6 -7.42 22.21 11.28
C TRP A 6 -6.81 20.81 11.14
N VAL A 7 -5.78 20.64 10.32
CA VAL A 7 -5.20 19.31 10.11
C VAL A 7 -4.52 18.77 11.36
N GLU A 8 -3.94 19.64 12.20
CA GLU A 8 -3.36 19.20 13.48
C GLU A 8 -4.41 18.63 14.43
N ILE A 9 -5.60 19.24 14.48
CA ILE A 9 -6.75 18.69 15.20
C ILE A 9 -7.21 17.37 14.55
N LEU A 10 -7.34 17.37 13.22
CA LEU A 10 -7.80 16.23 12.44
C LEU A 10 -6.93 14.98 12.68
N TRP A 11 -5.60 15.14 12.77
CA TRP A 11 -4.69 14.02 13.03
C TRP A 11 -4.95 13.29 14.34
N GLY A 12 -5.49 14.00 15.34
CA GLY A 12 -5.84 13.44 16.65
C GLY A 12 -7.16 12.67 16.66
N VAL A 13 -8.06 12.94 15.71
CA VAL A 13 -9.41 12.37 15.69
C VAL A 13 -9.64 11.36 14.55
N LEU A 14 -8.76 11.30 13.54
CA LEU A 14 -8.88 10.34 12.45
C LEU A 14 -8.72 8.89 12.95
N ASN A 15 -9.79 8.11 12.82
CA ASN A 15 -9.77 6.67 13.08
C ASN A 15 -9.15 5.89 11.92
N VAL A 16 -7.83 6.01 11.77
CA VAL A 16 -7.03 5.28 10.77
C VAL A 16 -5.82 4.62 11.42
N ARG A 17 -5.26 3.62 10.72
CA ARG A 17 -4.04 2.96 11.22
C ARG A 17 -2.86 3.94 11.29
N PRO A 18 -1.90 3.74 12.22
CA PRO A 18 -0.72 4.60 12.34
C PRO A 18 0.04 4.79 11.03
N LYS A 19 0.18 3.72 10.24
CA LYS A 19 0.85 3.81 8.92
C LYS A 19 0.08 4.66 7.92
N THR A 20 -1.24 4.60 7.94
CA THR A 20 -2.10 5.46 7.09
C THR A 20 -1.98 6.91 7.51
N LEU A 21 -2.04 7.19 8.81
CA LEU A 21 -1.86 8.55 9.34
C LEU A 21 -0.49 9.12 8.97
N GLN A 22 0.59 8.34 9.10
CA GLN A 22 1.93 8.74 8.68
C GLN A 22 1.97 9.09 7.18
N ASN A 23 1.32 8.30 6.33
CA ASN A 23 1.25 8.58 4.90
C ASN A 23 0.46 9.86 4.61
N TYR A 24 -0.64 10.12 5.32
CA TYR A 24 -1.41 11.36 5.19
C TYR A 24 -0.58 12.58 5.60
N LYS A 25 0.07 12.55 6.78
CA LYS A 25 0.96 13.63 7.22
C LYS A 25 2.07 13.90 6.22
N HIS A 26 2.70 12.85 5.69
CA HIS A 26 3.75 12.99 4.68
C HIS A 26 3.23 13.62 3.38
N GLN A 27 2.10 13.14 2.85
CA GLN A 27 1.50 13.68 1.63
C GLN A 27 1.06 15.14 1.80
N TYR A 28 0.45 15.45 2.95
CA TYR A 28 0.06 16.80 3.29
C TYR A 28 1.27 17.72 3.33
N GLY A 29 2.24 17.46 4.21
CA GLY A 29 3.39 18.35 4.39
C GLY A 29 4.24 18.52 3.13
N LYS A 30 4.38 17.44 2.34
CA LYS A 30 5.20 17.50 1.12
C LYS A 30 4.54 18.23 -0.04
N TYR A 31 3.22 18.10 -0.21
CA TYR A 31 2.55 18.52 -1.45
C TYR A 31 1.41 19.54 -1.26
N LEU A 32 0.66 19.43 -0.16
CA LEU A 32 -0.56 20.23 0.05
C LEU A 32 -0.31 21.42 0.97
N GLU A 33 0.51 21.25 2.01
CA GLU A 33 0.84 22.31 2.96
C GLU A 33 1.37 23.59 2.27
N PRO A 34 2.33 23.51 1.32
CA PRO A 34 2.81 24.72 0.62
C PRO A 34 1.75 25.43 -0.24
N VAL A 35 0.65 24.73 -0.55
CA VAL A 35 -0.38 25.19 -1.50
C VAL A 35 -1.58 25.80 -0.78
N MET A 36 -1.97 25.22 0.35
CA MET A 36 -3.21 25.55 1.06
C MET A 36 -3.05 25.65 2.59
N GLY A 37 -1.90 25.29 3.17
CA GLY A 37 -1.73 25.18 4.62
C GLY A 37 -1.93 26.50 5.38
N SER A 38 -1.43 27.60 4.80
CA SER A 38 -1.53 28.95 5.36
C SER A 38 -2.81 29.71 4.99
N ALA A 39 -3.68 29.11 4.18
CA ALA A 39 -4.96 29.72 3.82
C ALA A 39 -6.03 29.38 4.87
N GLU A 40 -7.02 30.26 5.01
CA GLU A 40 -8.24 29.93 5.76
C GLU A 40 -9.06 28.87 5.02
N LEU A 41 -9.72 27.98 5.77
CA LEU A 41 -10.52 26.87 5.20
C LEU A 41 -11.46 27.33 4.08
N ASP A 42 -12.14 28.47 4.27
CA ASP A 42 -13.13 29.03 3.33
C ASP A 42 -12.53 29.83 2.16
N LEU A 43 -11.23 30.10 2.19
CA LEU A 43 -10.49 30.92 1.22
C LEU A 43 -9.46 30.11 0.40
N VAL A 44 -9.40 28.79 0.59
CA VAL A 44 -8.55 27.94 -0.24
C VAL A 44 -9.00 27.96 -1.69
N GLU A 45 -8.12 28.41 -2.57
CA GLU A 45 -8.38 28.52 -4.00
C GLU A 45 -8.30 27.14 -4.69
N PRO A 46 -9.41 26.63 -5.28
CA PRO A 46 -9.42 25.34 -5.97
C PRO A 46 -8.38 25.24 -7.10
N VAL A 47 -8.10 26.35 -7.79
CA VAL A 47 -7.14 26.40 -8.89
C VAL A 47 -5.70 26.10 -8.43
N LYS A 48 -5.31 26.52 -7.22
CA LYS A 48 -3.99 26.23 -6.66
C LYS A 48 -3.83 24.74 -6.40
N ILE A 49 -4.87 24.10 -5.85
CA ILE A 49 -4.90 22.64 -5.66
C ILE A 49 -4.87 21.93 -7.01
N GLN A 50 -5.70 22.32 -7.98
CA GLN A 50 -5.74 21.70 -9.30
C GLN A 50 -4.37 21.73 -9.99
N LYS A 51 -3.66 22.87 -9.94
CA LYS A 51 -2.30 23.00 -10.49
C LYS A 51 -1.31 22.06 -9.80
N CYS A 52 -1.35 21.97 -8.47
CA CYS A 52 -0.54 21.02 -7.70
C CYS A 52 -0.84 19.57 -8.13
N LEU A 53 -2.11 19.18 -8.20
CA LEU A 53 -2.52 17.82 -8.57
C LEU A 53 -2.07 17.43 -9.98
N LEU A 54 -2.09 18.34 -10.96
CA LEU A 54 -1.67 18.05 -12.33
C LEU A 54 -0.14 17.91 -12.47
N ALA A 55 0.63 18.53 -11.58
CA ALA A 55 2.09 18.43 -11.58
C ALA A 55 2.62 17.14 -10.91
N LEU A 56 1.75 16.39 -10.22
CA LEU A 56 2.13 15.18 -9.50
C LEU A 56 1.99 13.91 -10.35
N PRO A 57 2.79 12.86 -10.07
CA PRO A 57 2.55 11.54 -10.63
C PRO A 57 1.11 11.06 -10.38
N PRO A 58 0.46 10.35 -11.33
CA PRO A 58 -0.97 10.05 -11.27
C PRO A 58 -1.47 9.44 -9.94
N GLN A 59 -0.73 8.49 -9.37
CA GLN A 59 -1.10 7.84 -8.11
C GLN A 59 -0.92 8.79 -6.91
N THR A 60 0.15 9.58 -6.90
CA THR A 60 0.39 10.59 -5.86
C THR A 60 -0.70 11.67 -5.91
N SER A 61 -1.04 12.14 -7.11
CA SER A 61 -2.13 13.08 -7.35
C SER A 61 -3.47 12.57 -6.81
N ARG A 62 -3.83 11.31 -7.11
CA ARG A 62 -5.04 10.67 -6.59
C ARG A 62 -5.07 10.61 -5.07
N HIS A 63 -3.95 10.24 -4.43
CA HIS A 63 -3.89 10.20 -2.97
C HIS A 63 -3.99 11.60 -2.35
N CYS A 64 -3.34 12.61 -2.93
CA CYS A 64 -3.45 13.99 -2.48
C CYS A 64 -4.90 14.50 -2.59
N LEU A 65 -5.58 14.25 -3.72
CA LEU A 65 -6.99 14.63 -3.87
C LEU A 65 -7.89 13.91 -2.85
N MET A 66 -7.66 12.62 -2.60
CA MET A 66 -8.38 11.89 -1.56
C MET A 66 -8.15 12.49 -0.17
N LEU A 67 -6.94 12.95 0.12
CA LEU A 67 -6.61 13.58 1.38
C LEU A 67 -7.30 14.94 1.53
N VAL A 68 -7.27 15.81 0.50
CA VAL A 68 -8.01 17.09 0.53
C VAL A 68 -9.50 16.85 0.76
N LYS A 69 -10.10 15.88 0.04
CA LYS A 69 -11.50 15.48 0.25
C LYS A 69 -11.78 15.03 1.68
N THR A 70 -10.85 14.29 2.29
CA THR A 70 -10.97 13.84 3.68
C THR A 70 -10.90 15.03 4.64
N ILE A 71 -9.88 15.89 4.50
CA ILE A 71 -9.69 17.09 5.32
C ILE A 71 -10.96 17.94 5.34
N TYR A 72 -11.54 18.22 4.17
CA TYR A 72 -12.72 19.06 4.06
C TYR A 72 -14.02 18.37 4.43
N ARG A 73 -14.16 17.06 4.19
CA ARG A 73 -15.32 16.31 4.67
C ARG A 73 -15.40 16.36 6.19
N GLU A 74 -14.27 16.13 6.86
CA GLU A 74 -14.22 16.20 8.33
C GLU A 74 -14.41 17.66 8.79
N ALA A 75 -13.79 18.65 8.14
CA ALA A 75 -13.99 20.07 8.48
C ALA A 75 -15.48 20.47 8.43
N THR A 76 -16.21 19.98 7.42
CA THR A 76 -17.67 20.18 7.32
C THR A 76 -18.44 19.43 8.39
N LEU A 77 -18.07 18.17 8.67
CA LEU A 77 -18.70 17.38 9.72
C LEU A 77 -18.61 18.06 11.10
N TYR A 78 -17.47 18.67 11.42
CA TYR A 78 -17.23 19.38 12.67
C TYR A 78 -17.66 20.86 12.63
N GLY A 79 -18.29 21.32 11.55
CA GLY A 79 -18.86 22.67 11.45
C GLY A 79 -17.84 23.79 11.23
N HIS A 80 -16.61 23.48 10.81
CA HIS A 80 -15.57 24.48 10.56
C HIS A 80 -15.67 25.15 9.18
N THR A 81 -16.37 24.53 8.23
CA THR A 81 -16.61 25.08 6.88
C THR A 81 -17.79 24.40 6.20
N THR A 82 -18.48 25.13 5.32
CA THR A 82 -19.50 24.57 4.40
C THR A 82 -18.99 24.46 2.96
N LYS A 83 -17.77 24.94 2.69
CA LYS A 83 -17.15 24.95 1.37
C LYS A 83 -16.16 23.81 1.26
N ASN A 84 -16.13 23.14 0.11
CA ASN A 84 -15.14 22.12 -0.19
C ASN A 84 -14.44 22.45 -1.52
N PRO A 85 -13.16 22.89 -1.50
CA PRO A 85 -12.44 23.30 -2.70
C PRO A 85 -12.03 22.10 -3.57
N ALA A 86 -12.22 20.86 -3.10
CA ALA A 86 -11.93 19.65 -3.88
C ALA A 86 -13.08 19.22 -4.81
N LEU A 87 -14.24 19.89 -4.76
CA LEU A 87 -15.37 19.59 -5.63
C LEU A 87 -15.00 19.89 -7.09
N GLY A 88 -15.20 18.90 -7.97
CA GLY A 88 -14.90 19.03 -9.40
C GLY A 88 -13.42 18.90 -9.80
N LEU A 89 -12.49 18.81 -8.84
CA LEU A 89 -11.07 18.64 -9.15
C LEU A 89 -10.78 17.29 -9.82
N LYS A 90 -9.84 17.30 -10.77
CA LYS A 90 -9.43 16.13 -11.55
C LYS A 90 -7.96 15.81 -11.34
N THR A 91 -7.62 14.53 -11.41
CA THR A 91 -6.24 14.05 -11.38
C THR A 91 -5.83 13.54 -12.75
N PRO A 92 -4.51 13.52 -13.07
CA PRO A 92 -4.01 12.84 -14.26
C PRO A 92 -4.50 11.38 -14.32
N ALA A 93 -4.76 10.89 -15.53
CA ALA A 93 -5.15 9.51 -15.74
C ALA A 93 -4.02 8.56 -15.33
N ILE A 94 -4.36 7.49 -14.62
CA ILE A 94 -3.40 6.43 -14.31
C ILE A 94 -3.25 5.57 -15.56
N GLN A 95 -2.12 5.69 -16.25
CA GLN A 95 -1.73 4.74 -17.28
C GLN A 95 -1.27 3.46 -16.59
N VAL A 96 -1.97 2.35 -16.86
CA VAL A 96 -1.59 1.03 -16.37
C VAL A 96 -0.57 0.48 -17.34
N SER A 97 0.69 0.41 -16.93
CA SER A 97 1.69 -0.34 -17.68
C SER A 97 1.47 -1.84 -17.48
N GLU A 98 1.70 -2.62 -18.54
CA GLU A 98 1.76 -4.07 -18.41
C GLU A 98 2.85 -4.44 -17.41
N LYS A 99 2.47 -5.23 -16.40
CA LYS A 99 3.42 -5.77 -15.43
C LYS A 99 3.90 -7.11 -15.95
N LYS A 100 5.22 -7.30 -15.97
CA LYS A 100 5.81 -8.61 -16.24
C LYS A 100 5.46 -9.57 -15.10
N PHE A 101 4.83 -10.68 -15.45
CA PHE A 101 4.64 -11.84 -14.58
C PHE A 101 5.45 -13.01 -15.15
N LEU A 102 5.86 -13.93 -14.29
CA LEU A 102 6.53 -15.16 -14.70
C LEU A 102 5.52 -16.31 -14.58
N THR A 103 5.65 -17.36 -15.40
CA THR A 103 4.98 -18.65 -15.18
C THR A 103 5.68 -19.47 -14.09
N TRP A 104 5.07 -20.59 -13.64
CA TRP A 104 5.73 -21.48 -12.70
C TRP A 104 7.00 -22.09 -13.29
N GLU A 105 6.92 -22.59 -14.53
CA GLU A 105 8.04 -23.20 -15.26
C GLU A 105 9.20 -22.20 -15.38
N GLU A 106 8.85 -20.95 -15.64
CA GLU A 106 9.77 -19.83 -15.70
C GLU A 106 10.41 -19.47 -14.35
N VAL A 107 9.69 -19.64 -13.23
CA VAL A 107 10.26 -19.45 -11.89
C VAL A 107 11.18 -20.60 -11.53
N ASP A 108 10.77 -21.83 -11.83
CA ASP A 108 11.48 -23.05 -11.43
C ASP A 108 12.78 -23.25 -12.22
N ALA A 109 12.79 -22.87 -13.50
CA ALA A 109 13.97 -22.93 -14.36
C ALA A 109 15.04 -21.87 -14.05
N ARG A 110 14.75 -20.86 -13.22
CA ARG A 110 15.68 -19.78 -12.87
C ARG A 110 16.36 -20.04 -11.53
N SER A 111 17.64 -19.66 -11.45
CA SER A 111 18.30 -19.52 -10.15
C SER A 111 18.09 -18.12 -9.58
N TRP A 112 17.64 -18.10 -8.34
CA TRP A 112 17.45 -16.95 -7.45
C TRP A 112 18.54 -16.91 -6.37
N GLY A 113 19.61 -17.69 -6.55
CA GLY A 113 20.71 -17.85 -5.61
C GLY A 113 20.22 -18.39 -4.27
N ARG A 114 20.62 -17.75 -3.17
CA ARG A 114 20.23 -18.17 -1.81
C ARG A 114 18.73 -18.05 -1.49
N TYR A 115 17.91 -17.56 -2.42
CA TYR A 115 16.48 -17.34 -2.25
C TYR A 115 15.60 -18.28 -3.08
N ASP A 116 16.18 -19.34 -3.68
CA ASP A 116 15.46 -20.31 -4.52
C ASP A 116 14.20 -20.82 -3.83
N GLU A 117 14.34 -21.40 -2.65
CA GLU A 117 13.24 -22.00 -1.89
C GLU A 117 12.19 -20.96 -1.49
N GLN A 118 12.59 -19.77 -1.07
CA GLN A 118 11.66 -18.71 -0.66
C GLN A 118 10.85 -18.18 -1.85
N ILE A 119 11.47 -18.06 -3.03
CA ILE A 119 10.78 -17.57 -4.23
C ILE A 119 9.85 -18.63 -4.80
N ARG A 120 10.28 -19.89 -4.86
CA ARG A 120 9.41 -21.02 -5.21
C ARG A 120 8.22 -21.12 -4.26
N PHE A 121 8.46 -20.99 -2.95
CA PHE A 121 7.39 -20.99 -1.95
C PHE A 121 6.37 -19.86 -2.18
N LEU A 122 6.82 -18.64 -2.46
CA LEU A 122 5.91 -17.53 -2.78
C LEU A 122 5.13 -17.75 -4.07
N ALA A 123 5.78 -18.31 -5.10
CA ALA A 123 5.17 -18.59 -6.39
C ALA A 123 4.06 -19.64 -6.29
N LEU A 124 4.33 -20.75 -5.58
CA LEU A 124 3.39 -21.87 -5.47
C LEU A 124 2.18 -21.57 -4.60
N HIS A 125 2.33 -20.73 -3.57
CA HIS A 125 1.28 -20.55 -2.56
C HIS A 125 0.54 -19.20 -2.67
N GLY A 126 1.04 -18.25 -3.46
CA GLY A 126 0.35 -16.97 -3.69
C GLY A 126 0.30 -16.04 -2.47
N LEU A 127 1.21 -16.20 -1.50
CA LEU A 127 1.24 -15.41 -0.27
C LEU A 127 1.77 -14.00 -0.51
N ARG A 128 1.30 -13.03 0.27
CA ARG A 128 2.01 -11.75 0.39
C ARG A 128 3.32 -12.02 1.14
N TRP A 129 4.39 -11.31 0.78
CA TRP A 129 5.68 -11.46 1.47
C TRP A 129 5.57 -11.34 2.99
N SER A 130 4.80 -10.36 3.50
CA SER A 130 4.62 -10.17 4.95
C SER A 130 3.88 -11.32 5.64
N GLU A 131 3.07 -12.09 4.90
CA GLU A 131 2.39 -13.29 5.40
C GLU A 131 3.40 -14.45 5.42
N ALA A 132 4.06 -14.71 4.29
CA ALA A 132 5.07 -15.76 4.16
C ALA A 132 6.24 -15.61 5.14
N ALA A 133 6.69 -14.37 5.39
CA ALA A 133 7.75 -14.08 6.35
C ALA A 133 7.35 -14.28 7.82
N ALA A 134 6.06 -14.52 8.09
CA ALA A 134 5.58 -14.88 9.42
C ALA A 134 5.29 -16.38 9.57
N ILE A 135 5.34 -17.16 8.49
CA ILE A 135 5.11 -18.61 8.53
C ILE A 135 6.27 -19.31 9.24
N THR A 136 5.93 -20.25 10.10
CA THR A 136 6.86 -21.19 10.72
C THR A 136 6.46 -22.63 10.37
N GLU A 137 7.34 -23.61 10.64
CA GLU A 137 7.03 -25.02 10.38
C GLU A 137 5.73 -25.49 11.06
N SER A 138 5.42 -24.96 12.26
CA SER A 138 4.17 -25.25 12.97
C SER A 138 2.90 -24.77 12.25
N ASP A 139 3.02 -23.80 11.34
CA ASP A 139 1.92 -23.31 10.51
C ASP A 139 1.69 -24.21 9.28
N ILE A 140 2.55 -25.22 9.05
CA ILE A 140 2.44 -26.21 7.97
C ILE A 140 2.04 -27.55 8.59
N ARG A 141 0.81 -27.98 8.30
CA ARG A 141 0.25 -29.23 8.84
C ARG A 141 -0.86 -29.76 7.96
N ASP A 142 -1.09 -31.06 8.02
CA ASP A 142 -2.16 -31.75 7.28
C ASP A 142 -2.11 -31.52 5.76
N GLY A 143 -0.90 -31.25 5.20
CA GLY A 143 -0.73 -30.92 3.79
C GLY A 143 -1.15 -29.48 3.41
N PHE A 144 -1.29 -28.58 4.39
CA PHE A 144 -1.67 -27.18 4.17
C PHE A 144 -0.73 -26.21 4.88
N VAL A 145 -0.59 -25.02 4.30
CA VAL A 145 0.00 -23.83 4.94
C VAL A 145 -1.15 -22.99 5.52
N PHE A 146 -1.15 -22.76 6.82
CA PHE A 146 -2.15 -21.95 7.52
C PHE A 146 -1.70 -20.49 7.63
N ILE A 147 -2.47 -19.57 7.05
CA ILE A 147 -2.20 -18.13 7.06
C ILE A 147 -3.18 -17.43 7.99
N SER A 148 -2.70 -17.02 9.16
CA SER A 148 -3.49 -16.30 10.19
C SER A 148 -2.85 -15.00 10.66
N LYS A 149 -1.59 -14.75 10.27
CA LYS A 149 -0.74 -13.65 10.76
C LYS A 149 0.17 -13.12 9.65
N SER A 150 0.76 -11.97 9.92
CA SER A 150 1.83 -11.36 9.15
C SER A 150 2.93 -10.87 10.08
N ILE A 151 4.05 -10.40 9.55
CA ILE A 151 5.11 -9.78 10.37
C ILE A 151 4.64 -8.57 11.19
N TYR A 152 3.49 -7.99 10.83
CA TYR A 152 2.87 -6.86 11.54
C TYR A 152 1.82 -7.29 12.56
N GLY A 153 1.72 -8.59 12.85
CA GLY A 153 0.75 -9.18 13.76
C GLY A 153 -0.41 -9.88 13.06
N PRO A 154 -1.50 -10.15 13.79
CA PRO A 154 -2.65 -10.92 13.31
C PRO A 154 -3.30 -10.35 12.05
N CYS A 155 -3.90 -11.22 11.25
CA CYS A 155 -4.69 -10.84 10.09
C CYS A 155 -5.79 -9.82 10.47
N LYS A 156 -6.03 -8.84 9.57
CA LYS A 156 -6.93 -7.70 9.83
C LYS A 156 -8.39 -8.11 10.06
N SER A 157 -8.82 -9.25 9.51
CA SER A 157 -10.19 -9.76 9.60
C SER A 157 -10.17 -11.29 9.65
N LYS A 158 -11.22 -11.90 10.21
CA LYS A 158 -11.42 -13.37 10.15
C LYS A 158 -11.45 -13.88 8.71
N SER A 159 -12.03 -13.11 7.79
CA SER A 159 -12.03 -13.44 6.35
C SER A 159 -10.65 -13.45 5.69
N SER A 160 -9.63 -12.87 6.33
CA SER A 160 -8.25 -12.91 5.84
C SER A 160 -7.49 -14.16 6.29
N ILE A 161 -8.05 -14.91 7.26
CA ILE A 161 -7.49 -16.19 7.72
C ILE A 161 -7.86 -17.26 6.70
N ARG A 162 -6.86 -17.95 6.17
CA ARG A 162 -7.05 -18.96 5.12
C ARG A 162 -6.01 -20.07 5.24
N LYS A 163 -6.24 -21.15 4.52
CA LYS A 163 -5.23 -22.19 4.28
C LYS A 163 -5.07 -22.41 2.79
N VAL A 164 -3.87 -22.79 2.37
CA VAL A 164 -3.56 -23.15 0.98
C VAL A 164 -2.85 -24.50 0.98
N PRO A 165 -2.99 -25.33 -0.08
CA PRO A 165 -2.25 -26.58 -0.19
C PRO A 165 -0.75 -26.34 -0.04
N TYR A 166 -0.05 -27.20 0.70
CA TYR A 166 1.40 -27.14 0.83
C TYR A 166 2.06 -27.84 -0.34
N LEU A 167 2.81 -27.08 -1.15
CA LEU A 167 3.46 -27.53 -2.38
C LEU A 167 4.96 -27.21 -2.32
N GLY A 168 5.81 -28.20 -2.58
CA GLY A 168 7.26 -28.03 -2.57
C GLY A 168 7.86 -27.98 -1.17
N HIS A 169 8.97 -27.24 -1.02
CA HIS A 169 9.71 -27.13 0.23
C HIS A 169 9.58 -25.72 0.84
N PHE A 170 9.49 -25.66 2.18
CA PHE A 170 9.48 -24.41 2.93
C PHE A 170 10.85 -24.14 3.55
N ALA A 171 11.39 -22.97 3.25
CA ALA A 171 12.50 -22.37 3.98
C ALA A 171 12.08 -21.01 4.53
N PRO A 172 12.46 -20.64 5.78
CA PRO A 172 12.13 -19.35 6.35
C PRO A 172 12.56 -18.18 5.47
N LEU A 173 11.66 -17.20 5.30
CA LEU A 173 11.96 -15.98 4.57
C LEU A 173 12.85 -15.05 5.41
N PRO A 174 13.66 -14.18 4.77
CA PRO A 174 14.44 -13.19 5.50
C PRO A 174 13.53 -12.24 6.27
N ALA A 175 14.02 -11.78 7.43
CA ALA A 175 13.29 -10.85 8.30
C ALA A 175 12.95 -9.49 7.64
N SER A 176 13.65 -9.14 6.54
CA SER A 176 13.42 -7.90 5.79
C SER A 176 13.11 -8.15 4.33
N TYR A 177 12.28 -7.28 3.74
CA TYR A 177 11.81 -7.38 2.36
C TYR A 177 12.90 -7.09 1.32
N LYS A 178 13.81 -6.14 1.64
CA LYS A 178 14.77 -5.56 0.70
C LYS A 178 15.67 -6.60 0.00
N PRO A 179 16.22 -7.62 0.68
CA PRO A 179 17.09 -8.58 0.01
C PRO A 179 16.38 -9.39 -1.08
N MET A 180 15.17 -9.88 -0.80
CA MET A 180 14.36 -10.57 -1.83
C MET A 180 13.94 -9.62 -2.94
N GLN A 181 13.60 -8.37 -2.63
CA GLN A 181 13.29 -7.36 -3.64
C GLN A 181 14.44 -7.17 -4.62
N LYS A 182 15.67 -7.03 -4.12
CA LYS A 182 16.85 -6.89 -4.99
C LYS A 182 17.02 -8.10 -5.90
N CYS A 183 16.85 -9.31 -5.35
CA CYS A 183 16.89 -10.55 -6.11
C CYS A 183 15.78 -10.62 -7.18
N SER A 184 14.51 -10.39 -6.84
CA SER A 184 13.44 -10.43 -7.85
C SER A 184 13.65 -9.41 -8.97
N ASN A 185 14.12 -8.21 -8.62
CA ASN A 185 14.34 -7.13 -9.58
C ASN A 185 15.40 -7.47 -10.63
N THR A 186 16.40 -8.32 -10.35
CA THR A 186 17.39 -8.74 -11.36
C THR A 186 16.76 -9.55 -12.49
N HIS A 187 15.58 -10.13 -12.26
CA HIS A 187 14.81 -10.87 -13.28
C HIS A 187 13.67 -10.03 -13.91
N GLY A 188 13.63 -8.73 -13.59
CA GLY A 188 12.62 -7.80 -14.10
C GLY A 188 11.23 -7.98 -13.49
N VAL A 189 11.15 -8.63 -12.32
CA VAL A 189 9.90 -8.86 -11.59
C VAL A 189 9.98 -8.37 -10.16
N THR A 190 8.85 -8.27 -9.48
CA THR A 190 8.78 -7.87 -8.08
C THR A 190 8.43 -9.07 -7.20
N VAL A 191 8.77 -9.01 -5.91
CA VAL A 191 8.32 -10.04 -4.96
C VAL A 191 6.78 -10.14 -4.95
N HIS A 192 6.10 -9.03 -5.19
CA HIS A 192 4.63 -9.00 -5.27
C HIS A 192 4.09 -9.70 -6.52
N SER A 193 4.81 -9.72 -7.65
CA SER A 193 4.36 -10.40 -8.86
C SER A 193 4.43 -11.93 -8.74
N LEU A 194 5.30 -12.46 -7.86
CA LEU A 194 5.40 -13.90 -7.60
C LEU A 194 4.09 -14.48 -7.03
N ARG A 195 3.31 -13.68 -6.29
CA ARG A 195 2.06 -14.15 -5.67
C ARG A 195 0.96 -14.49 -6.69
N PHE A 196 1.07 -14.01 -7.93
CA PHE A 196 -0.01 -14.16 -8.91
C PHE A 196 -0.03 -15.54 -9.56
N LEU A 197 0.99 -16.37 -9.27
CA LEU A 197 1.13 -17.72 -9.82
C LEU A 197 0.24 -18.75 -9.14
N GLY A 198 0.21 -18.79 -7.81
CA GLY A 198 -0.63 -19.73 -7.05
C GLY A 198 -2.14 -19.47 -7.05
N ASN A 199 -2.66 -18.65 -7.98
CA ASN A 199 -4.10 -18.42 -8.17
C ASN A 199 -4.62 -18.89 -9.55
N LEU A 200 -3.77 -19.57 -10.34
CA LEU A 200 -4.13 -20.29 -11.56
C LEU A 200 -4.41 -21.75 -11.22
#